data_AF-A0A8B6GWE9-F1
#
_entry.id   AF-A0A8B6GWE9-F1
#
_cell.length_a   1.000
_cell.length_b   1.000
_cell.length_c   1.000
_cell.angle_alpha   90.00
_cell.angle_beta   90.00
_cell.angle_gamma   90.00
#
_symmetry.space_group_name_H-M   'P 1'
#
loop_
_entity.id
_entity.type
_entity.pdbx_description
1 polymer ?
#
loop_
_entity_poly.entity_id
_entity_poly.type
_entity_poly.pdbx_seq_one_letter_code
_entity_poly.pdbx_strand_id
1 'polypeptide(L)'
;MEEEPSTSSGIKRSLPQELQDEIDKIVLKQPRTTGKTSRFRRGSEKMVGCWCMPTERNILSHQEICCSNFKKKLCYTLSIKHKLETQTFLTHLQKYPKTNKSFLNYEGVNNNKVNHGYRKAKYDYKIKSLLDFSKLFLQSHMAHYTGLDDTCDSSALLGLILNIDQFKPGVKYVADDVRQDIRNPWAHCDLTEWNTVKYLHSFRLMKNLVKDLKLRLNEESQIIGEIEKWEVNGPRFLSGTTYGFELVNEFRQQTRALAEYSQLVATETDSNFINMVNELKKLKSSSSIT
;
A
#
# COMPACT_ATOMS: atom_id res chain seq x y z
N MET A 1 -59.42 44.13 -3.70
CA MET A 1 -59.63 42.69 -3.92
C MET A 1 -58.25 42.08 -3.90
N GLU A 2 -57.91 41.50 -2.76
CA GLU A 2 -56.58 40.99 -2.42
C GLU A 2 -56.35 39.63 -3.06
N GLU A 3 -55.14 39.40 -3.56
CA GLU A 3 -54.67 38.13 -4.12
C GLU A 3 -54.48 37.10 -3.01
N GLU A 4 -55.10 35.93 -3.13
CA GLU A 4 -54.75 34.77 -2.30
C GLU A 4 -53.62 33.96 -2.95
N PRO A 5 -52.58 33.56 -2.19
CA PRO A 5 -51.53 32.69 -2.70
C PRO A 5 -51.93 31.21 -2.59
N SER A 6 -51.96 30.52 -3.73
CA SER A 6 -52.15 29.07 -3.80
C SER A 6 -50.99 28.33 -3.12
N THR A 7 -51.27 27.63 -2.02
CA THR A 7 -50.32 26.70 -1.41
C THR A 7 -50.49 25.31 -2.01
N SER A 8 -49.54 24.91 -2.85
CA SER A 8 -49.38 23.53 -3.30
C SER A 8 -48.96 22.67 -2.10
N SER A 9 -49.93 22.01 -1.47
CA SER A 9 -49.71 20.98 -0.45
C SER A 9 -49.12 19.72 -1.08
N GLY A 10 -47.79 19.74 -1.25
CA GLY A 10 -47.02 18.54 -1.56
C GLY A 10 -47.28 17.49 -0.47
N ILE A 11 -47.66 16.28 -0.88
CA ILE A 11 -47.87 15.13 0.01
C ILE A 11 -46.55 14.85 0.72
N LYS A 12 -46.41 15.32 1.97
CA LYS A 12 -45.33 14.92 2.86
C LYS A 12 -45.65 13.52 3.37
N ARG A 13 -45.10 12.49 2.73
CA ARG A 13 -45.02 11.16 3.34
C ARG A 13 -43.97 11.24 4.44
N SER A 14 -44.41 11.32 5.70
CA SER A 14 -43.55 11.14 6.85
C SER A 14 -43.06 9.70 6.90
N LEU A 15 -41.76 9.50 7.13
CA LEU A 15 -41.21 8.17 7.37
C LEU A 15 -41.87 7.53 8.60
N PRO A 16 -42.13 6.22 8.59
CA PRO A 16 -42.52 5.48 9.79
C PRO A 16 -41.50 5.71 10.91
N GLN A 17 -41.99 5.96 12.12
CA GLN A 17 -41.15 6.34 13.27
C GLN A 17 -40.06 5.30 13.58
N GLU A 18 -40.33 4.02 13.33
CA GLU A 18 -39.37 2.93 13.51
C GLU A 18 -38.12 3.06 12.63
N LEU A 19 -38.27 3.58 11.41
CA LEU A 19 -37.14 3.86 10.51
C LEU A 19 -36.38 5.13 10.93
N GLN A 20 -37.09 6.11 11.49
CA GLN A 20 -36.47 7.33 12.02
C GLN A 20 -35.60 7.00 13.25
N ASP A 21 -36.08 6.12 14.12
CA ASP A 21 -35.37 5.69 15.33
C ASP A 21 -34.15 4.81 15.02
N GLU A 22 -34.16 4.05 13.92
CA GLU A 22 -32.97 3.35 13.43
C GLU A 22 -31.92 4.31 12.82
N ILE A 23 -32.36 5.33 12.07
CA ILE A 23 -31.48 6.36 11.51
C ILE A 23 -30.78 7.13 12.64
N ASP A 24 -31.50 7.47 13.69
CA ASP A 24 -30.98 8.23 14.83
C ASP A 24 -30.02 7.39 15.72
N LYS A 25 -30.06 6.05 15.63
CA LYS A 25 -29.05 5.16 16.25
C LYS A 25 -27.72 5.14 15.49
N ILE A 26 -27.69 5.54 14.21
CA ILE A 26 -26.49 5.50 13.35
C ILE A 26 -25.71 6.83 13.44
N VAL A 27 -25.53 7.39 14.64
CA VAL A 27 -24.64 8.56 14.83
C VAL A 27 -23.18 8.16 14.63
N LEU A 28 -22.75 8.20 13.37
CA LEU A 28 -21.35 8.24 12.98
C LEU A 28 -20.76 9.60 13.40
N LYS A 29 -19.69 9.56 14.20
CA LYS A 29 -18.83 10.73 14.47
C LYS A 29 -18.46 11.40 13.15
N GLN A 30 -18.83 12.67 13.00
CA GLN A 30 -18.58 13.45 11.79
C GLN A 30 -17.07 13.59 11.51
N PRO A 31 -16.63 13.41 10.25
CA PRO A 31 -15.32 13.88 9.80
C PRO A 31 -15.36 15.37 9.47
N ARG A 32 -14.27 16.08 9.78
CA ARG A 32 -14.02 17.48 9.37
C ARG A 32 -14.15 17.63 7.85
N THR A 33 -14.82 18.71 7.46
CA THR A 33 -15.00 19.19 6.09
C THR A 33 -13.72 19.79 5.51
N THR A 34 -13.31 19.30 4.33
CA THR A 34 -12.70 20.13 3.28
C THR A 34 -13.19 19.62 1.92
N GLY A 35 -13.69 20.55 1.10
CA GLY A 35 -14.41 20.25 -0.13
C GLY A 35 -13.53 19.92 -1.33
N LYS A 36 -13.97 18.94 -2.13
CA LYS A 36 -14.45 19.10 -3.52
C LYS A 36 -14.80 17.71 -4.06
N THR A 37 -15.91 17.66 -4.78
CA THR A 37 -16.59 16.46 -5.28
C THR A 37 -15.85 15.81 -6.44
N SER A 38 -15.69 14.47 -6.43
CA SER A 38 -16.36 13.61 -7.41
C SER A 38 -16.19 12.10 -7.12
N ARG A 39 -17.31 11.41 -7.32
CA ARG A 39 -17.56 9.97 -7.54
C ARG A 39 -17.39 8.97 -6.38
N PHE A 40 -18.53 8.38 -6.09
CA PHE A 40 -18.84 7.23 -5.24
C PHE A 40 -18.26 5.94 -5.85
N ARG A 41 -17.18 5.43 -5.27
CA ARG A 41 -16.66 4.06 -5.39
C ARG A 41 -15.70 3.94 -4.21
N ARG A 42 -16.13 3.41 -3.06
CA ARG A 42 -15.34 3.58 -1.82
C ARG A 42 -15.56 2.54 -0.70
N GLY A 43 -16.25 1.43 -0.97
CA GLY A 43 -16.53 0.38 0.01
C GLY A 43 -15.48 -0.74 0.05
N SER A 44 -15.12 -1.30 -1.11
CA SER A 44 -14.14 -2.39 -1.24
C SER A 44 -12.68 -1.94 -1.08
N GLU A 45 -12.41 -0.65 -1.27
CA GLU A 45 -11.05 -0.07 -1.22
C GLU A 45 -10.52 0.05 0.22
N LYS A 46 -11.41 0.19 1.21
CA LYS A 46 -11.00 0.31 2.63
C LYS A 46 -10.66 -1.03 3.27
N MET A 47 -11.34 -2.11 2.89
CA MET A 47 -11.13 -3.43 3.50
C MET A 47 -9.81 -4.06 3.01
N VAL A 48 -9.46 -3.88 1.74
CA VAL A 48 -8.16 -4.32 1.22
C VAL A 48 -7.04 -3.37 1.66
N GLY A 49 -7.30 -2.05 1.80
CA GLY A 49 -6.33 -1.13 2.42
C GLY A 49 -5.98 -1.50 3.86
N CYS A 50 -6.91 -2.09 4.60
CA CYS A 50 -6.58 -2.69 5.88
C CYS A 50 -5.76 -3.97 5.70
N TRP A 51 -5.91 -4.76 4.63
CA TRP A 51 -5.14 -6.00 4.36
C TRP A 51 -3.63 -5.81 4.20
N CYS A 52 -3.17 -4.57 4.21
CA CYS A 52 -1.87 -4.19 3.70
C CYS A 52 -0.83 -3.83 4.76
N MET A 53 -1.19 -3.50 6.00
CA MET A 53 -0.29 -2.71 6.86
C MET A 53 0.77 -3.48 7.69
N PRO A 54 0.51 -4.64 8.33
CA PRO A 54 1.41 -5.07 9.42
C PRO A 54 2.33 -6.27 9.11
N THR A 55 2.14 -6.98 8.00
CA THR A 55 2.97 -8.13 7.59
C THR A 55 4.41 -7.72 7.29
N GLU A 56 4.61 -6.75 6.39
CA GLU A 56 5.97 -6.35 5.98
C GLU A 56 6.76 -5.67 7.10
N ARG A 57 6.06 -4.92 7.97
CA ARG A 57 6.69 -4.15 9.06
C ARG A 57 7.22 -4.99 10.21
N ASN A 58 6.71 -6.20 10.45
CA ASN A 58 7.15 -7.03 11.58
C ASN A 58 8.05 -8.21 11.17
N ILE A 59 7.80 -8.80 9.99
CA ILE A 59 8.50 -10.02 9.55
C ILE A 59 9.98 -9.74 9.25
N LEU A 60 10.29 -8.53 8.79
CA LEU A 60 11.64 -8.12 8.43
C LEU A 60 12.31 -7.20 9.46
N SER A 61 11.58 -6.64 10.42
CA SER A 61 12.11 -5.61 11.33
C SER A 61 12.75 -6.19 12.60
N HIS A 62 12.57 -7.48 12.88
CA HIS A 62 13.38 -8.25 13.85
C HIS A 62 14.84 -8.50 13.36
N GLN A 63 15.43 -7.51 12.70
CA GLN A 63 16.69 -7.52 11.97
C GLN A 63 17.94 -7.26 12.83
N GLU A 64 17.76 -6.99 14.12
CA GLU A 64 18.86 -6.63 15.03
C GLU A 64 19.81 -7.81 15.29
N ILE A 65 19.36 -9.07 15.18
CA ILE A 65 20.14 -10.23 15.63
C ILE A 65 20.70 -11.07 14.46
N CYS A 66 19.90 -11.30 13.40
CA CYS A 66 20.23 -12.22 12.30
C CYS A 66 21.49 -11.87 11.49
N CYS A 67 21.91 -10.62 11.51
CA CYS A 67 22.93 -10.14 10.62
C CYS A 67 24.12 -9.50 11.33
N SER A 68 24.17 -9.35 12.65
CA SER A 68 25.26 -8.63 13.33
C SER A 68 26.66 -9.16 12.95
N ASN A 69 26.85 -10.48 12.96
CA ASN A 69 28.13 -11.09 12.60
C ASN A 69 28.42 -11.07 11.09
N PHE A 70 27.39 -11.28 10.27
CA PHE A 70 27.50 -11.20 8.81
C PHE A 70 27.79 -9.76 8.35
N LYS A 71 27.08 -8.78 8.91
CA LYS A 71 27.22 -7.32 8.76
C LYS A 71 28.63 -6.86 9.13
N LYS A 72 29.14 -7.25 10.30
CA LYS A 72 30.50 -6.91 10.74
C LYS A 72 31.56 -7.52 9.82
N LYS A 73 31.44 -8.81 9.50
CA LYS A 73 32.40 -9.49 8.60
C LYS A 73 32.38 -8.90 7.19
N LEU A 74 31.20 -8.56 6.70
CA LEU A 74 30.98 -7.94 5.40
C LEU A 74 31.60 -6.54 5.33
N CYS A 75 31.20 -5.67 6.27
CA CYS A 75 31.73 -4.31 6.38
C CYS A 75 33.25 -4.35 6.51
N TYR A 76 33.78 -5.19 7.40
CA TYR A 76 35.23 -5.35 7.59
C TYR A 76 35.96 -5.80 6.30
N THR A 77 35.47 -6.83 5.62
CA THR A 77 36.10 -7.36 4.40
C THR A 77 36.14 -6.29 3.30
N LEU A 78 35.06 -5.53 3.15
CA LEU A 78 34.94 -4.51 2.12
C LEU A 78 35.66 -3.21 2.48
N SER A 79 35.61 -2.80 3.75
CA SER A 79 36.37 -1.69 4.28
C SER A 79 37.86 -1.87 4.06
N ILE A 80 38.40 -3.07 4.31
CA ILE A 80 39.83 -3.35 4.06
C ILE A 80 40.14 -3.37 2.56
N LYS A 81 39.38 -4.14 1.78
CA LYS A 81 39.65 -4.33 0.35
C LYS A 81 39.59 -3.03 -0.44
N HIS A 82 38.67 -2.14 -0.09
CA HIS A 82 38.41 -0.91 -0.84
C HIS A 82 38.76 0.37 -0.07
N LYS A 83 39.41 0.23 1.09
CA LYS A 83 39.83 1.32 1.98
C LYS A 83 38.70 2.32 2.28
N LEU A 84 37.47 1.83 2.46
CA LEU A 84 36.23 2.61 2.51
C LEU A 84 36.26 3.73 3.58
N GLU A 85 36.99 3.53 4.66
CA GLU A 85 37.13 4.47 5.78
C GLU A 85 38.03 5.69 5.46
N THR A 86 38.82 5.60 4.39
CA THR A 86 39.81 6.63 4.00
C THR A 86 39.51 7.27 2.65
N GLN A 87 38.36 6.94 2.05
CA GLN A 87 38.01 7.41 0.72
C GLN A 87 37.82 8.93 0.67
N THR A 88 38.15 9.49 -0.50
CA THR A 88 38.00 10.91 -0.83
C THR A 88 37.23 11.06 -2.12
N PHE A 89 36.87 12.29 -2.49
CA PHE A 89 36.22 12.56 -3.77
C PHE A 89 36.99 11.97 -4.97
N LEU A 90 38.32 11.95 -4.94
CA LEU A 90 39.13 11.42 -6.06
C LEU A 90 39.33 9.90 -6.00
N THR A 91 39.23 9.30 -4.81
CA THR A 91 39.62 7.89 -4.57
C THR A 91 38.46 6.97 -4.18
N HIS A 92 37.24 7.51 -4.12
CA HIS A 92 36.08 6.73 -3.72
C HIS A 92 35.71 5.64 -4.73
N LEU A 93 35.12 4.57 -4.21
CA LEU A 93 34.67 3.46 -5.02
C LEU A 93 33.38 3.83 -5.75
N GLN A 94 33.47 4.12 -7.04
CA GLN A 94 32.28 4.54 -7.79
C GLN A 94 31.30 3.39 -8.08
N LYS A 95 31.82 2.18 -8.31
CA LYS A 95 31.04 1.00 -8.72
C LYS A 95 31.48 -0.22 -7.94
N TYR A 96 30.54 -1.12 -7.66
CA TYR A 96 30.81 -2.39 -7.01
C TYR A 96 30.52 -3.54 -7.98
N PRO A 97 31.46 -4.50 -8.19
CA PRO A 97 31.25 -5.57 -9.15
C PRO A 97 30.01 -6.39 -8.76
N LYS A 98 29.15 -6.69 -9.74
CA LYS A 98 27.85 -7.40 -9.59
C LYS A 98 26.69 -6.61 -8.97
N THR A 99 26.80 -5.30 -8.73
CA THR A 99 25.58 -4.48 -8.73
C THR A 99 25.12 -4.35 -10.17
N ASN A 100 23.87 -4.68 -10.46
CA ASN A 100 23.31 -4.47 -11.79
C ASN A 100 23.20 -2.96 -12.05
N LYS A 101 24.30 -2.35 -12.52
CA LYS A 101 24.38 -1.00 -13.10
C LYS A 101 24.22 0.21 -12.15
N SER A 102 24.24 0.08 -10.83
CA SER A 102 24.18 1.24 -9.92
C SER A 102 25.56 1.73 -9.48
N PHE A 103 25.80 3.04 -9.64
CA PHE A 103 26.86 3.73 -8.89
C PHE A 103 26.58 3.62 -7.40
N LEU A 104 27.64 3.53 -6.60
CA LEU A 104 27.50 3.53 -5.14
C LEU A 104 26.94 4.88 -4.65
N ASN A 105 26.02 4.79 -3.71
CA ASN A 105 25.24 5.93 -3.23
C ASN A 105 25.92 6.64 -2.06
N TYR A 106 26.86 7.52 -2.38
CA TYR A 106 27.44 8.42 -1.38
C TYR A 106 26.52 9.57 -0.99
N GLU A 107 25.41 9.81 -1.70
CA GLU A 107 24.43 10.84 -1.33
C GLU A 107 23.70 10.49 -0.02
N GLY A 108 23.40 9.19 0.17
CA GLY A 108 22.74 8.66 1.37
C GLY A 108 23.64 8.52 2.60
N VAL A 109 24.96 8.59 2.42
CA VAL A 109 25.96 8.40 3.48
C VAL A 109 26.29 9.74 4.15
N ASN A 110 26.63 9.71 5.45
CA ASN A 110 27.10 10.90 6.21
C ASN A 110 26.20 12.15 6.10
N ASN A 111 24.91 11.97 5.80
CA ASN A 111 23.98 13.08 5.48
C ASN A 111 24.47 14.01 4.35
N ASN A 112 25.27 13.49 3.41
CA ASN A 112 25.89 14.26 2.33
C ASN A 112 24.87 15.05 1.50
N LYS A 113 23.75 14.42 1.12
CA LYS A 113 22.69 15.12 0.36
C LYS A 113 22.07 16.28 1.14
N VAL A 114 21.89 16.12 2.45
CA VAL A 114 21.32 17.16 3.33
C VAL A 114 22.31 18.31 3.50
N ASN A 115 23.59 18.00 3.76
CA ASN A 115 24.60 19.01 4.08
C ASN A 115 25.16 19.73 2.86
N HIS A 116 25.20 19.07 1.71
CA HIS A 116 25.94 19.54 0.52
C HIS A 116 25.09 19.56 -0.76
N GLY A 117 23.83 19.11 -0.70
CA GLY A 117 22.94 19.09 -1.86
C GLY A 117 23.55 18.33 -3.02
N TYR A 118 23.60 18.93 -4.21
CA TYR A 118 24.19 18.33 -5.42
C TYR A 118 25.71 18.53 -5.55
N ARG A 119 26.38 19.15 -4.57
CA ARG A 119 27.82 19.46 -4.63
C ARG A 119 28.66 18.23 -4.23
N LYS A 120 28.70 17.23 -5.10
CA LYS A 120 29.38 15.93 -4.86
C LYS A 120 30.84 16.06 -4.42
N ALA A 121 31.57 17.04 -4.95
CA ALA A 121 32.97 17.30 -4.54
C ALA A 121 33.14 17.62 -3.04
N LYS A 122 32.08 18.04 -2.34
CA LYS A 122 32.09 18.35 -0.91
C LYS A 122 31.64 17.21 -0.02
N TYR A 123 31.19 16.09 -0.60
CA TYR A 123 30.70 14.96 0.18
C TYR A 123 31.83 14.35 1.04
N ASP A 124 31.45 13.85 2.20
CA ASP A 124 32.29 12.97 3.00
C ASP A 124 32.14 11.53 2.49
N TYR A 125 33.17 11.05 1.80
CA TYR A 125 33.21 9.73 1.19
C TYR A 125 33.65 8.62 2.15
N LYS A 126 34.00 8.94 3.40
CA LYS A 126 34.43 7.95 4.39
C LYS A 126 33.23 7.17 4.91
N ILE A 127 33.28 5.85 4.84
CA ILE A 127 32.26 5.01 5.46
C ILE A 127 32.60 4.83 6.94
N LYS A 128 31.83 5.45 7.84
CA LYS A 128 32.13 5.51 9.28
C LYS A 128 31.38 4.49 10.10
N SER A 129 30.29 3.97 9.56
CA SER A 129 29.38 3.10 10.28
C SER A 129 28.84 2.02 9.37
N LEU A 130 28.30 0.98 10.00
CA LEU A 130 27.58 -0.07 9.29
C LEU A 130 26.30 0.48 8.61
N LEU A 131 25.69 1.50 9.20
CA LEU A 131 24.54 2.20 8.64
C LEU A 131 24.92 2.94 7.34
N ASP A 132 26.07 3.62 7.33
CA ASP A 132 26.59 4.26 6.11
C ASP A 132 26.95 3.21 5.06
N PHE A 133 27.57 2.11 5.49
CA PHE A 133 27.91 1.00 4.62
C PHE A 133 26.65 0.45 3.92
N SER A 134 25.54 0.25 4.63
CA SER A 134 24.32 -0.27 4.02
C SER A 134 23.69 0.73 3.03
N LYS A 135 23.67 2.02 3.38
CA LYS A 135 23.14 3.08 2.49
C LYS A 135 23.88 3.18 1.15
N LEU A 136 25.17 2.82 1.14
CA LEU A 136 26.02 2.83 -0.05
C LEU A 136 25.49 1.95 -1.19
N PHE A 137 24.79 0.85 -0.87
CA PHE A 137 24.26 -0.12 -1.84
C PHE A 137 22.81 0.15 -2.25
N LEU A 138 22.21 1.23 -1.78
CA LEU A 138 20.81 1.54 -1.97
C LEU A 138 20.62 2.79 -2.82
N GLN A 139 19.47 2.92 -3.47
CA GLN A 139 19.12 4.16 -4.15
C GLN A 139 18.85 5.26 -3.12
N SER A 140 19.05 6.53 -3.50
CA SER A 140 18.92 7.67 -2.57
C SER A 140 17.58 7.71 -1.84
N HIS A 141 16.49 7.30 -2.50
CA HIS A 141 15.15 7.28 -1.90
C HIS A 141 14.90 6.13 -0.92
N MET A 142 15.76 5.09 -0.91
CA MET A 142 15.69 3.96 0.03
C MET A 142 16.65 4.15 1.21
N ALA A 143 17.53 5.17 1.17
CA ALA A 143 18.62 5.35 2.12
C ALA A 143 18.28 6.30 3.30
N HIS A 144 16.99 6.50 3.60
CA HIS A 144 16.52 7.49 4.57
C HIS A 144 16.39 6.97 6.01
N TYR A 145 16.66 5.69 6.26
CA TYR A 145 16.56 5.08 7.58
C TYR A 145 17.68 5.52 8.54
N THR A 146 17.39 5.50 9.83
CA THR A 146 18.30 5.93 10.90
C THR A 146 18.97 4.76 11.62
N GLY A 147 18.45 3.55 11.43
CA GLY A 147 18.97 2.31 12.02
C GLY A 147 18.68 1.11 11.12
N LEU A 148 19.38 0.00 11.37
CA LEU A 148 19.09 -1.30 10.75
C LEU A 148 18.06 -2.07 11.60
N ASP A 149 17.01 -1.35 11.96
CA ASP A 149 15.90 -1.71 12.86
C ASP A 149 14.58 -1.40 12.13
N ASP A 150 13.50 -1.16 12.88
CA ASP A 150 12.18 -0.80 12.37
C ASP A 150 12.14 0.48 11.49
N THR A 151 13.22 1.28 11.49
CA THR A 151 13.33 2.43 10.59
C THR A 151 13.78 2.07 9.17
N CYS A 152 14.33 0.86 8.97
CA CYS A 152 14.76 0.31 7.68
C CYS A 152 13.59 -0.37 6.96
N ASP A 153 13.09 0.25 5.88
CA ASP A 153 11.97 -0.30 5.14
C ASP A 153 12.29 -1.61 4.38
N SER A 154 11.25 -2.37 4.04
CA SER A 154 11.37 -3.67 3.34
C SER A 154 12.11 -3.55 2.00
N SER A 155 11.89 -2.47 1.27
CA SER A 155 12.59 -2.15 0.01
C SER A 155 14.09 -1.96 0.19
N ALA A 156 14.50 -1.27 1.25
CA ALA A 156 15.89 -1.09 1.60
C ALA A 156 16.53 -2.44 1.90
N LEU A 157 15.89 -3.29 2.70
CA LEU A 157 16.41 -4.64 2.98
C LEU A 157 16.55 -5.48 1.71
N LEU A 158 15.50 -5.57 0.89
CA LEU A 158 15.53 -6.32 -0.37
C LEU A 158 16.61 -5.76 -1.31
N GLY A 159 16.76 -4.43 -1.34
CA GLY A 159 17.84 -3.75 -2.05
C GLY A 159 19.22 -4.16 -1.57
N LEU A 160 19.44 -4.32 -0.26
CA LEU A 160 20.71 -4.82 0.28
C LEU A 160 21.00 -6.25 -0.19
N ILE A 161 20.02 -7.15 -0.07
CA ILE A 161 20.17 -8.56 -0.48
C ILE A 161 20.55 -8.67 -1.96
N LEU A 162 19.90 -7.88 -2.82
CA LEU A 162 20.14 -7.88 -4.26
C LEU A 162 21.50 -7.30 -4.63
N ASN A 163 21.94 -6.23 -3.99
CA ASN A 163 23.14 -5.49 -4.39
C ASN A 163 24.44 -5.98 -3.74
N ILE A 164 24.37 -6.72 -2.63
CA ILE A 164 25.54 -7.23 -1.91
C ILE A 164 25.92 -8.62 -2.43
N ASP A 165 27.17 -8.83 -2.86
CA ASP A 165 27.60 -10.05 -3.58
C ASP A 165 27.79 -11.29 -2.70
N GLN A 166 27.82 -11.14 -1.38
CA GLN A 166 27.90 -12.26 -0.43
C GLN A 166 26.60 -13.06 -0.34
N PHE A 167 25.47 -12.49 -0.74
CA PHE A 167 24.23 -13.25 -0.88
C PHE A 167 24.31 -14.17 -2.10
N LYS A 168 24.00 -15.44 -1.89
CA LYS A 168 24.04 -16.45 -2.96
C LYS A 168 23.04 -16.09 -4.06
N PRO A 169 23.31 -16.45 -5.33
CA PRO A 169 22.39 -16.20 -6.43
C PRO A 169 20.95 -16.67 -6.14
N GLY A 170 20.77 -17.85 -5.54
CA GLY A 170 19.45 -18.34 -5.12
C GLY A 170 18.67 -17.37 -4.22
N VAL A 171 19.31 -16.88 -3.15
CA VAL A 171 18.72 -15.90 -2.23
C VAL A 171 18.34 -14.61 -2.97
N LYS A 172 19.18 -14.17 -3.90
CA LYS A 172 18.92 -12.98 -4.70
C LYS A 172 17.72 -13.15 -5.63
N TYR A 173 17.55 -14.31 -6.25
CA TYR A 173 16.38 -14.59 -7.08
C TYR A 173 15.10 -14.51 -6.26
N VAL A 174 15.04 -15.19 -5.11
CA VAL A 174 13.85 -15.15 -4.25
C VAL A 174 13.59 -13.75 -3.70
N ALA A 175 14.65 -12.99 -3.36
CA ALA A 175 14.51 -11.59 -2.95
C ALA A 175 13.99 -10.69 -4.09
N ASP A 176 14.36 -10.98 -5.33
CA ASP A 176 13.85 -10.26 -6.49
C ASP A 176 12.37 -10.58 -6.74
N ASP A 177 11.97 -11.84 -6.62
CA ASP A 177 10.57 -12.27 -6.70
C ASP A 177 9.73 -11.59 -5.61
N VAL A 178 10.19 -11.57 -4.35
CA VAL A 178 9.53 -10.84 -3.25
C VAL A 178 9.42 -9.35 -3.58
N ARG A 179 10.46 -8.74 -4.16
CA ARG A 179 10.44 -7.33 -4.54
C ARG A 179 9.44 -7.03 -5.67
N GLN A 180 9.43 -7.86 -6.71
CA GLN A 180 8.66 -7.63 -7.93
C GLN A 180 7.21 -8.09 -7.83
N ASP A 181 6.94 -9.18 -7.13
CA ASP A 181 5.60 -9.80 -7.10
C ASP A 181 4.81 -9.42 -5.84
N ILE A 182 5.50 -8.94 -4.80
CA ILE A 182 4.89 -8.58 -3.52
C ILE A 182 5.08 -7.09 -3.25
N ARG A 183 6.31 -6.66 -2.90
CA ARG A 183 6.55 -5.32 -2.35
C ARG A 183 6.21 -4.21 -3.34
N ASN A 184 6.60 -4.34 -4.61
CA ASN A 184 6.35 -3.31 -5.63
C ASN A 184 4.84 -3.19 -5.97
N PRO A 185 4.13 -4.30 -6.30
CA PRO A 185 2.68 -4.28 -6.46
C PRO A 185 1.98 -3.80 -5.19
N TRP A 186 2.52 -4.08 -4.01
CA TRP A 186 1.94 -3.62 -2.73
C TRP A 186 2.10 -2.11 -2.56
N ALA A 187 3.28 -1.56 -2.84
CA ALA A 187 3.54 -0.12 -2.78
C ALA A 187 2.74 0.68 -3.83
N HIS A 188 2.32 0.02 -4.92
CA HIS A 188 1.50 0.56 -6.00
C HIS A 188 0.22 -0.25 -6.18
N CYS A 189 -0.49 -0.48 -5.06
CA CYS A 189 -1.59 -1.44 -4.97
C CYS A 189 -2.70 -1.24 -6.00
N ASP A 190 -2.75 -2.14 -6.99
CA ASP A 190 -3.94 -2.39 -7.81
C ASP A 190 -4.73 -3.55 -7.20
N LEU A 191 -5.87 -3.21 -6.59
CA LEU A 191 -6.75 -4.16 -5.92
C LEU A 191 -7.28 -5.27 -6.83
N THR A 192 -7.30 -5.06 -8.14
CA THR A 192 -7.77 -6.06 -9.10
C THR A 192 -6.77 -7.19 -9.31
N GLU A 193 -5.49 -6.97 -8.99
CA GLU A 193 -4.45 -7.99 -9.08
C GLU A 193 -4.39 -8.90 -7.84
N TRP A 194 -4.93 -8.45 -6.70
CA TRP A 194 -4.85 -9.17 -5.43
C TRP A 194 -6.00 -10.16 -5.25
N ASN A 195 -5.78 -11.40 -5.68
CA ASN A 195 -6.68 -12.53 -5.45
C ASN A 195 -6.07 -13.55 -4.47
N THR A 196 -6.83 -14.58 -4.09
CA THR A 196 -6.39 -15.64 -3.16
C THR A 196 -5.11 -16.34 -3.62
N VAL A 197 -4.93 -16.53 -4.93
CA VAL A 197 -3.72 -17.17 -5.48
C VAL A 197 -2.50 -16.28 -5.27
N LYS A 198 -2.59 -14.99 -5.64
CA LYS A 198 -1.50 -14.02 -5.45
C LYS A 198 -1.18 -13.85 -3.96
N TYR A 199 -2.21 -13.76 -3.12
CA TYR A 199 -2.08 -13.70 -1.66
C TYR A 199 -1.27 -14.88 -1.10
N LEU A 200 -1.71 -16.13 -1.34
CA LEU A 200 -1.00 -17.32 -0.85
C LEU A 200 0.40 -17.45 -1.46
N HIS A 201 0.58 -17.06 -2.73
CA HIS A 201 1.88 -17.04 -3.37
C HIS A 201 2.85 -16.09 -2.67
N SER A 202 2.39 -14.91 -2.24
CA SER A 202 3.21 -13.97 -1.48
C SER A 202 3.76 -14.58 -0.19
N PHE A 203 2.95 -15.31 0.58
CA PHE A 203 3.41 -15.99 1.80
C PHE A 203 4.45 -17.07 1.50
N ARG A 204 4.29 -17.83 0.40
CA ARG A 204 5.28 -18.83 -0.01
C ARG A 204 6.62 -18.21 -0.35
N LEU A 205 6.63 -17.13 -1.13
CA LEU A 205 7.86 -16.39 -1.48
C LEU A 205 8.55 -15.82 -0.23
N MET A 206 7.81 -15.20 0.68
CA MET A 206 8.36 -14.69 1.95
C MET A 206 8.97 -15.82 2.80
N LYS A 207 8.28 -16.97 2.94
CA LYS A 207 8.81 -18.14 3.66
C LYS A 207 10.07 -18.70 3.01
N ASN A 208 10.10 -18.78 1.68
CA ASN A 208 11.27 -19.24 0.94
C ASN A 208 12.46 -18.29 1.15
N LEU A 209 12.24 -16.98 1.11
CA LEU A 209 13.28 -16.00 1.37
C LEU A 209 13.90 -16.19 2.75
N VAL A 210 13.06 -16.34 3.78
CA VAL A 210 13.52 -16.52 5.17
C VAL A 210 14.35 -17.80 5.33
N LYS A 211 13.90 -18.91 4.74
CA LYS A 211 14.65 -20.19 4.74
C LYS A 211 15.99 -20.08 4.01
N ASP A 212 16.01 -19.37 2.90
CA ASP A 212 17.19 -19.20 2.06
C ASP A 212 18.25 -18.28 2.71
N LEU A 213 17.82 -17.37 3.60
CA LEU A 213 18.72 -16.53 4.39
C LEU A 213 19.51 -17.34 5.43
N LYS A 214 19.12 -18.58 5.74
CA LYS A 214 19.81 -19.49 6.68
C LYS A 214 20.06 -18.84 8.04
N LEU A 215 18.99 -18.30 8.62
CA LEU A 215 19.02 -17.67 9.93
C LEU A 215 19.24 -18.72 11.03
N ARG A 216 19.41 -18.31 12.29
CA ARG A 216 19.42 -19.29 13.38
C ARG A 216 18.03 -19.92 13.49
N LEU A 217 17.98 -21.20 13.89
CA LEU A 217 16.73 -21.96 13.95
C LEU A 217 15.61 -21.27 14.73
N ASN A 218 15.95 -20.61 15.85
CA ASN A 218 14.98 -19.87 16.66
C ASN A 218 14.45 -18.62 15.97
N GLU A 219 15.32 -17.87 15.29
CA GLU A 219 14.96 -16.67 14.53
C GLU A 219 14.12 -17.02 13.31
N GLU A 220 14.55 -18.03 12.54
CA GLU A 220 13.80 -18.55 11.40
C GLU A 220 12.41 -19.00 11.83
N SER A 221 12.31 -19.81 12.88
CA SER A 221 11.02 -20.32 13.38
C SER A 221 10.11 -19.20 13.87
N GLN A 222 10.66 -18.18 14.52
CA GLN A 222 9.89 -17.01 14.96
C GLN A 222 9.32 -16.25 13.76
N ILE A 223 10.14 -15.96 12.75
CA ILE A 223 9.73 -15.21 11.56
C ILE A 223 8.72 -16.01 10.74
N ILE A 224 8.97 -17.30 10.50
CA ILE A 224 8.03 -18.19 9.81
C ILE A 224 6.71 -18.27 10.56
N GLY A 225 6.75 -18.39 11.90
CA GLY A 225 5.54 -18.41 12.72
C GLY A 225 4.72 -17.12 12.61
N GLU A 226 5.37 -15.95 12.55
CA GLU A 226 4.67 -14.69 12.27
C GLU A 226 4.07 -14.66 10.86
N ILE A 227 4.82 -15.12 9.85
CA ILE A 227 4.32 -15.24 8.47
C ILE A 227 3.07 -16.13 8.43
N GLU A 228 3.08 -17.28 9.09
CA GLU A 228 1.95 -18.22 9.14
C GLU A 228 0.75 -17.66 9.91
N LYS A 229 0.98 -16.96 11.03
CA LYS A 229 -0.08 -16.25 11.74
C LYS A 229 -0.78 -15.24 10.83
N TRP A 230 -0.02 -14.51 10.03
CA TRP A 230 -0.56 -13.56 9.06
C TRP A 230 -1.23 -14.22 7.86
N GLU A 231 -0.73 -15.37 7.40
CA GLU A 231 -1.34 -16.15 6.32
C GLU A 231 -2.74 -16.63 6.72
N VAL A 232 -2.91 -17.07 7.97
CA VAL A 232 -4.17 -17.59 8.50
C VAL A 232 -5.12 -16.46 8.93
N ASN A 233 -4.60 -15.50 9.70
CA ASN A 233 -5.42 -14.49 10.36
C ASN A 233 -5.45 -13.14 9.65
N GLY A 234 -4.61 -12.93 8.63
CA GLY A 234 -4.53 -11.68 7.88
C GLY A 234 -5.90 -11.16 7.43
N PRO A 235 -6.73 -11.95 6.72
CA PRO A 235 -8.04 -11.48 6.27
C PRO A 235 -8.91 -10.96 7.44
N ARG A 236 -8.84 -11.61 8.60
CA ARG A 236 -9.57 -11.25 9.83
C ARG A 236 -8.99 -10.05 10.57
N PHE A 237 -7.66 -9.96 10.69
CA PHE A 237 -6.98 -8.82 11.31
C PHE A 237 -7.27 -7.52 10.59
N LEU A 238 -7.57 -7.64 9.30
CA LEU A 238 -7.58 -6.54 8.39
C LEU A 238 -9.02 -6.19 7.98
N SER A 239 -9.98 -7.11 8.04
CA SER A 239 -11.41 -6.76 7.98
C SER A 239 -11.91 -6.04 9.25
N GLY A 240 -11.12 -6.02 10.34
CA GLY A 240 -11.50 -5.43 11.63
C GLY A 240 -12.71 -6.09 12.29
N THR A 241 -13.24 -7.17 11.70
CA THR A 241 -14.46 -7.84 12.11
C THR A 241 -14.33 -9.33 11.78
N THR A 242 -14.81 -10.16 12.70
CA THR A 242 -14.84 -11.62 12.72
C THR A 242 -15.60 -12.31 11.56
N TYR A 243 -15.88 -11.63 10.45
CA TYR A 243 -16.74 -12.18 9.41
C TYR A 243 -15.93 -12.72 8.22
N GLY A 244 -16.18 -14.00 7.91
CA GLY A 244 -15.49 -14.74 6.87
C GLY A 244 -15.82 -14.26 5.45
N PHE A 245 -15.09 -14.81 4.48
CA PHE A 245 -15.16 -14.50 3.05
C PHE A 245 -16.59 -14.59 2.47
N GLU A 246 -17.43 -15.47 3.01
CA GLU A 246 -18.81 -15.68 2.60
C GLU A 246 -19.69 -14.44 2.82
N LEU A 247 -19.58 -13.79 3.99
CA LEU A 247 -20.37 -12.61 4.29
C LEU A 247 -19.96 -11.41 3.42
N VAL A 248 -18.65 -11.26 3.16
CA VAL A 248 -18.15 -10.22 2.24
C VAL A 248 -18.68 -10.44 0.83
N ASN A 249 -18.80 -11.70 0.39
CA ASN A 249 -19.34 -12.03 -0.91
C ASN A 249 -20.87 -11.79 -0.98
N GLU A 250 -21.60 -12.06 0.10
CA GLU A 250 -23.02 -11.76 0.22
C GLU A 250 -23.30 -10.25 0.15
N PHE A 251 -22.56 -9.44 0.91
CA PHE A 251 -22.64 -7.97 0.82
C PHE A 251 -22.35 -7.46 -0.58
N ARG A 252 -21.37 -8.07 -1.28
CA ARG A 252 -21.04 -7.72 -2.67
C ARG A 252 -22.20 -8.04 -3.62
N GLN A 253 -22.87 -9.18 -3.44
CA GLN A 253 -24.03 -9.55 -4.25
C GLN A 253 -25.21 -8.61 -4.00
N GLN A 254 -25.53 -8.32 -2.73
CA GLN A 254 -26.60 -7.39 -2.37
C GLN A 254 -26.32 -5.97 -2.90
N THR A 255 -25.07 -5.51 -2.84
CA THR A 255 -24.67 -4.20 -3.39
C THR A 255 -24.83 -4.15 -4.90
N ARG A 256 -24.55 -5.24 -5.63
CA ARG A 256 -24.78 -5.32 -7.09
C ARG A 256 -26.26 -5.29 -7.43
N ALA A 257 -27.07 -6.09 -6.73
CA ALA A 257 -28.52 -6.11 -6.92
C ALA A 257 -29.15 -4.72 -6.69
N LEU A 258 -28.68 -3.99 -5.67
CA LEU A 258 -29.14 -2.63 -5.40
C LEU A 258 -28.72 -1.64 -6.49
N ALA A 259 -27.50 -1.77 -7.04
CA ALA A 259 -27.04 -0.93 -8.13
C ALA A 259 -27.84 -1.15 -9.42
N GLU A 260 -28.16 -2.41 -9.73
CA GLU A 260 -29.00 -2.78 -10.87
C GLU A 260 -30.43 -2.25 -10.70
N TYR A 261 -31.01 -2.42 -9.50
CA TYR A 261 -32.33 -1.85 -9.18
C TYR A 261 -32.34 -0.32 -9.30
N SER A 262 -31.30 0.36 -8.81
CA SER A 262 -31.19 1.82 -8.94
C SER A 262 -31.10 2.28 -10.40
N GLN A 263 -30.42 1.52 -11.27
CA GLN A 263 -30.38 1.81 -12.71
C GLN A 263 -31.74 1.60 -13.36
N LEU A 264 -32.43 0.50 -13.02
CA LEU A 264 -33.76 0.21 -13.52
C LEU A 264 -34.74 1.35 -13.20
N VAL A 265 -34.80 1.75 -11.92
CA VAL A 265 -35.66 2.85 -11.47
C VAL A 265 -35.33 4.15 -12.20
N ALA A 266 -34.03 4.47 -12.37
CA ALA A 266 -33.62 5.67 -13.11
C ALA A 266 -34.13 5.64 -14.56
N THR A 267 -33.98 4.51 -15.26
CA THR A 267 -34.45 4.37 -16.65
C THR A 267 -35.98 4.44 -16.78
N GLU A 268 -36.70 3.91 -15.80
CA GLU A 268 -38.17 3.95 -15.77
C GLU A 268 -38.65 5.39 -15.51
N THR A 269 -38.02 6.11 -14.58
CA THR A 269 -38.33 7.52 -14.34
C THR A 269 -38.06 8.41 -15.55
N ASP A 270 -36.95 8.18 -16.26
CA ASP A 270 -36.64 8.92 -17.50
C ASP A 270 -37.66 8.64 -18.60
N SER A 271 -38.06 7.37 -18.77
CA SER A 271 -39.07 6.97 -19.76
C SER A 271 -40.44 7.59 -19.46
N ASN A 272 -40.84 7.59 -18.18
CA ASN A 272 -42.09 8.20 -17.74
C ASN A 272 -42.08 9.72 -17.94
N PHE A 273 -40.95 10.38 -17.68
CA PHE A 273 -40.79 11.81 -17.91
C PHE A 273 -40.89 12.15 -19.40
N ILE A 274 -40.22 11.39 -20.28
CA ILE A 274 -40.30 11.57 -21.75
C ILE A 274 -41.75 11.41 -22.23
N ASN A 275 -42.45 10.38 -21.76
CA ASN A 275 -43.85 10.15 -22.11
C ASN A 275 -44.74 11.32 -21.69
N MET A 276 -44.58 11.81 -20.45
CA MET A 276 -45.34 12.97 -19.96
C MET A 276 -45.07 14.23 -20.78
N VAL A 277 -43.80 14.49 -21.13
CA VAL A 277 -43.43 15.62 -22.01
C VAL A 277 -44.07 15.50 -23.39
N ASN A 278 -44.11 14.29 -23.96
CA ASN A 278 -44.73 14.06 -25.26
C ASN A 278 -46.24 14.26 -25.23
N GLU A 279 -46.93 13.80 -24.18
CA GLU A 279 -48.36 14.04 -24.00
C GLU A 279 -48.68 15.53 -23.82
N LEU A 280 -47.88 16.27 -23.03
CA LEU A 280 -48.03 17.72 -22.90
C LEU A 280 -47.84 18.46 -24.23
N LYS A 281 -46.89 18.03 -25.06
CA LYS A 281 -46.69 18.58 -26.41
C LYS A 281 -47.90 18.34 -27.31
N LYS A 282 -48.47 17.14 -27.29
CA LYS A 282 -49.69 16.80 -28.05
C LYS A 282 -50.85 17.71 -27.64
N LEU A 283 -51.09 17.86 -26.34
CA LEU A 283 -52.15 18.74 -25.82
C LEU A 283 -51.96 20.20 -26.26
N LYS A 284 -50.72 20.70 -26.24
CA LYS A 284 -50.39 22.05 -26.69
C LYS A 284 -50.65 22.25 -28.20
N SER A 285 -50.31 21.27 -29.04
CA SER A 285 -50.62 21.34 -30.48
C SER A 285 -52.12 21.28 -30.78
N SER A 286 -52.90 20.55 -29.98
CA SER A 286 -54.36 20.49 -30.12
C SER A 286 -55.05 21.79 -29.72
N SER A 287 -54.47 22.56 -28.79
CA SER A 287 -55.00 23.86 -28.33
C SER A 287 -54.69 25.04 -29.26
N SER A 288 -53.86 24.87 -30.30
CA SER A 288 -53.52 25.94 -31.26
C SER A 288 -54.35 25.90 -32.56
N ILE A 289 -55.42 25.09 -32.60
CA ILE A 289 -56.32 24.92 -33.76
C ILE A 289 -57.72 25.52 -33.48
N THR A 290 -57.97 26.06 -32.29
CA THR A 290 -59.18 26.82 -31.91
C THR A 290 -58.87 28.29 -31.74
#